data_AF-A0A1D3L249-F1
#
_entry.id   AF-A0A1D3L249-F1
#
_cell.length_a   1.000
_cell.length_b   1.000
_cell.length_c   1.000
_cell.angle_alpha   90.00
_cell.angle_beta   90.00
_cell.angle_gamma   90.00
#
_symmetry.space_group_name_H-M   'P 1'
#
loop_
_entity.id
_entity.type
_entity.pdbx_description
1 polymer ?
#
loop_
_entity_poly.entity_id
_entity_poly.type
_entity_poly.pdbx_seq_one_letter_code
_entity_poly.pdbx_strand_id
1 'polypeptide(L)'
;MMSEEQDSRLGCRWTLDEDIKMCKLREKGYNFKEIGKILKRSEKSCATRYSNRGYTLNPLKLIVNVVIIFLGVLCGIITEPTTLIE
;
A
#
# COMPACT_ATOMS: atom_id res chain seq x y z
N MET A 1 -1.09 11.02 -24.46
CA MET A 1 -0.97 11.30 -23.02
C MET A 1 -2.39 11.27 -22.49
N MET A 2 -2.82 10.14 -21.92
CA MET A 2 -4.23 9.85 -21.65
C MET A 2 -4.69 10.71 -20.48
N SER A 3 -5.62 11.62 -20.75
CA SER A 3 -6.47 12.24 -19.74
C SER A 3 -7.31 11.12 -19.13
N GLU A 4 -6.97 10.71 -17.90
CA GLU A 4 -7.75 9.76 -17.11
C GLU A 4 -9.08 10.41 -16.75
N GLU A 5 -10.01 10.36 -17.71
CA GLU A 5 -11.40 10.71 -17.54
C GLU A 5 -11.97 9.79 -16.47
N GLN A 6 -12.29 10.41 -15.34
CA GLN A 6 -12.64 9.77 -14.10
C GLN A 6 -13.97 9.02 -14.28
N ASP A 7 -13.87 7.74 -14.63
CA ASP A 7 -15.00 6.83 -14.83
C ASP A 7 -15.80 6.71 -13.54
N SER A 8 -16.90 7.46 -13.49
CA SER A 8 -17.79 7.65 -12.35
C SER A 8 -18.60 6.39 -11.99
N ARG A 9 -18.48 5.30 -12.78
CA ARG A 9 -19.06 3.98 -12.48
C ARG A 9 -18.18 3.11 -11.58
N LEU A 10 -16.91 3.48 -11.36
CA LEU A 10 -15.93 2.75 -10.55
C LEU A 10 -15.92 3.12 -9.05
N GLY A 11 -17.00 3.69 -8.51
CA GLY A 11 -17.10 4.18 -7.13
C GLY A 11 -16.70 3.20 -6.01
N CYS A 12 -16.42 1.93 -6.31
CA CYS A 12 -15.98 0.90 -5.39
C CYS A 12 -14.49 0.54 -5.43
N ARG A 13 -13.74 0.85 -6.50
CA ARG A 13 -12.37 0.36 -6.66
C ARG A 13 -11.36 1.40 -6.18
N TRP A 14 -10.48 0.99 -5.27
CA TRP A 14 -9.36 1.80 -4.80
C TRP A 14 -8.21 1.77 -5.80
N THR A 15 -7.72 2.93 -6.20
CA THR A 15 -6.54 3.03 -7.06
C THR A 15 -5.25 3.03 -6.26
N LEU A 16 -4.14 2.71 -6.92
CA LEU A 16 -2.81 2.78 -6.30
C LEU A 16 -2.48 4.21 -5.84
N ASP A 17 -2.85 5.22 -6.63
CA ASP A 17 -2.64 6.63 -6.28
C ASP A 17 -3.43 7.05 -5.03
N GLU A 18 -4.71 6.66 -4.93
CA GLU A 18 -5.53 6.92 -3.75
C GLU A 18 -4.90 6.33 -2.48
N ASP A 19 -4.37 5.11 -2.58
CA ASP A 19 -3.73 4.44 -1.45
C ASP A 19 -2.38 5.08 -1.08
N ILE A 20 -1.55 5.47 -2.06
CA ILE A 20 -0.30 6.21 -1.81
C ILE A 20 -0.62 7.54 -1.11
N LYS A 21 -1.63 8.25 -1.59
CA LYS A 21 -2.07 9.52 -1.03
C LYS A 21 -2.61 9.36 0.38
N MET A 22 -3.39 8.32 0.64
CA MET A 22 -3.87 7.96 1.98
C MET A 22 -2.70 7.73 2.95
N CYS A 23 -1.69 6.95 2.57
CA CYS A 23 -0.51 6.70 3.40
C CYS A 23 0.24 8.00 3.72
N LYS A 24 0.54 8.83 2.72
CA LYS A 24 1.22 10.11 2.92
C LYS A 24 0.46 11.06 3.85
N LEU A 25 -0.87 11.07 3.77
CA LEU A 25 -1.70 11.89 4.66
C LEU A 25 -1.68 11.35 6.10
N ARG A 26 -1.66 10.03 6.29
CA ARG A 26 -1.52 9.41 7.61
C ARG A 26 -0.16 9.70 8.26
N GLU A 27 0.93 9.67 7.48
CA GLU A 27 2.27 10.06 7.95
C GLU A 27 2.33 11.53 8.40
N LYS A 28 1.57 12.41 7.74
CA LYS A 28 1.43 13.82 8.12
C LYS A 28 0.50 14.05 9.33
N GLY A 29 -0.09 13.00 9.89
CA GLY A 29 -0.97 13.08 11.06
C GLY A 29 -2.45 13.35 10.78
N TYR A 30 -2.89 13.34 9.52
CA TYR A 30 -4.30 13.56 9.20
C TYR A 30 -5.18 12.41 9.71
N ASN A 31 -6.40 12.75 10.16
CA ASN A 31 -7.39 11.76 10.56
C ASN A 31 -8.16 11.20 9.34
N PHE A 32 -8.79 10.04 9.50
CA PHE A 32 -9.50 9.37 8.40
C PHE A 32 -10.71 10.17 7.88
N LYS A 33 -11.29 11.05 8.70
CA LYS A 33 -12.39 11.94 8.31
C LYS A 33 -11.90 13.01 7.32
N GLU A 34 -10.74 13.60 7.57
CA GLU A 34 -10.09 14.57 6.68
C GLU A 34 -9.60 13.89 5.40
N ILE A 35 -8.98 12.72 5.54
CA ILE A 35 -8.52 11.93 4.39
C ILE A 35 -9.69 11.55 3.49
N GLY A 36 -10.82 11.12 4.07
CA GLY A 36 -12.04 10.83 3.32
C GLY A 36 -12.53 12.04 2.53
N LYS A 37 -12.50 13.25 3.13
CA LYS A 37 -12.84 14.48 2.40
C LYS A 37 -11.90 14.75 1.22
N ILE A 38 -10.60 14.54 1.40
CA ILE A 38 -9.57 14.77 0.37
C ILE A 38 -9.70 13.75 -0.78
N LEU A 39 -9.98 12.49 -0.45
CA LEU A 39 -10.11 11.39 -1.41
C LEU A 39 -11.53 11.22 -1.96
N LYS A 40 -12.50 12.02 -1.49
CA LYS A 40 -13.93 11.88 -1.78
C LYS A 40 -14.46 10.47 -1.44
N ARG A 41 -13.97 9.89 -0.33
CA ARG A 41 -14.37 8.57 0.20
C ARG A 41 -14.92 8.71 1.61
N SER A 42 -15.68 7.70 2.07
CA SER A 42 -16.14 7.68 3.46
C SER A 42 -14.99 7.39 4.42
N GLU A 43 -15.05 7.97 5.61
CA GLU A 43 -14.09 7.75 6.70
C GLU A 43 -13.93 6.24 6.99
N LYS A 44 -15.05 5.54 7.11
CA LYS A 44 -15.09 4.09 7.36
C LYS A 44 -14.38 3.30 6.26
N SER A 45 -14.58 3.67 4.98
CA SER A 45 -13.88 3.04 3.87
C SER A 45 -12.38 3.27 3.92
N CYS A 46 -11.93 4.49 4.25
CA CYS A 46 -10.52 4.81 4.41
C CYS A 46 -9.88 4.03 5.56
N ALA A 47 -10.56 3.95 6.71
CA ALA A 47 -10.07 3.19 7.87
C ALA A 47 -9.96 1.69 7.56
N THR A 48 -11.01 1.07 6.99
CA THR A 48 -10.98 -0.34 6.57
C THR A 48 -9.89 -0.59 5.53
N ARG A 49 -9.77 0.29 4.53
CA ARG A 49 -8.74 0.17 3.50
C ARG A 49 -7.34 0.25 4.11
N TYR A 50 -7.09 1.23 4.97
CA TYR A 50 -5.79 1.43 5.61
C TYR A 50 -5.39 0.25 6.49
N SER A 51 -6.31 -0.28 7.31
CA SER A 51 -6.06 -1.47 8.12
C SER A 51 -5.73 -2.70 7.26
N ASN A 52 -6.43 -2.86 6.12
CA ASN A 52 -6.17 -3.96 5.19
C ASN A 52 -4.89 -3.77 4.38
N ARG A 53 -4.45 -2.52 4.12
CA ARG A 53 -3.26 -2.19 3.32
C ARG A 53 -2.00 -1.87 4.10
N GLY A 54 -2.06 -1.66 5.42
CA GLY A 54 -0.89 -1.36 6.25
C GLY A 54 0.28 -2.34 6.08
N TYR A 55 0.01 -3.51 5.50
CA TYR A 55 0.99 -4.55 5.16
C TYR A 55 1.69 -4.38 3.80
N THR A 56 1.11 -3.71 2.80
CA THR A 56 1.56 -3.79 1.40
C THR A 56 2.47 -2.65 0.92
N LEU A 57 2.47 -1.52 1.62
CA LEU A 57 3.30 -0.35 1.26
C LEU A 57 4.45 -0.09 2.25
N ASN A 58 4.77 -1.04 3.13
CA ASN A 58 5.83 -0.83 4.11
C ASN A 58 7.21 -0.96 3.43
N PRO A 59 7.95 0.14 3.20
CA PRO A 59 9.23 0.09 2.49
C PRO A 59 10.27 -0.76 3.22
N LEU A 60 10.15 -0.89 4.55
CA LEU A 60 11.00 -1.78 5.35
C LEU A 60 10.79 -3.26 4.98
N LYS A 61 9.56 -3.71 4.72
CA LYS A 61 9.32 -5.09 4.26
C LYS A 61 9.90 -5.33 2.87
N LEU A 62 9.81 -4.34 1.99
CA LEU A 62 10.42 -4.42 0.66
C LEU A 62 11.94 -4.48 0.75
N ILE A 63 12.56 -3.61 1.56
CA ILE A 63 14.00 -3.58 1.77
C ILE A 63 14.48 -4.88 2.41
N VAL A 64 13.78 -5.39 3.43
CA VAL A 64 14.11 -6.68 4.07
C VAL A 64 14.07 -7.82 3.04
N ASN A 65 13.03 -7.89 2.20
CA ASN A 65 12.97 -8.91 1.14
C ASN A 65 14.10 -8.77 0.12
N VAL A 66 14.41 -7.54 -0.32
CA VAL A 66 15.51 -7.28 -1.25
C VAL A 66 16.85 -7.64 -0.64
N VAL A 67 17.08 -7.29 0.64
CA VAL A 67 18.31 -7.60 1.37
C VAL A 67 18.48 -9.11 1.56
N ILE A 68 17.41 -9.85 1.86
CA ILE A 68 17.45 -11.32 1.98
C ILE A 68 17.86 -11.95 0.64
N ILE A 69 17.28 -11.49 -0.47
CA ILE A 69 17.64 -11.98 -1.82
C ILE A 69 19.10 -11.66 -2.12
N PHE A 70 19.55 -10.44 -1.83
CA PHE A 70 20.92 -10.00 -2.11
C PHE A 70 21.95 -10.76 -1.25
N LEU A 71 21.64 -11.00 0.04
CA LEU A 71 22.46 -11.83 0.93
C LEU A 71 22.50 -13.29 0.47
N GLY A 72 21.38 -13.86 0.01
CA GLY A 72 21.34 -15.21 -0.55
C GLY A 72 22.24 -15.35 -1.78
N VAL A 73 22.18 -14.38 -2.69
CA VAL A 73 23.01 -14.33 -3.91
C VAL A 73 24.50 -14.16 -3.57
N LEU A 74 24.85 -13.27 -2.63
CA LEU A 74 26.25 -13.04 -2.21
C LEU A 74 26.85 -14.21 -1.43
N CYS A 75 26.06 -14.88 -0.59
CA CYS A 75 26.51 -16.05 0.16
C CYS A 75 26.50 -17.36 -0.66
N GLY A 76 26.00 -17.34 -1.91
CA GLY A 76 25.88 -18.55 -2.73
C GLY A 76 24.89 -19.58 -2.18
N ILE A 77 24.01 -19.17 -1.26
CA ILE A 77 22.98 -20.03 -0.68
C ILE A 77 21.74 -19.83 -1.53
N ILE A 78 21.38 -20.85 -2.31
CA ILE A 78 20.06 -20.96 -2.94
C ILE A 78 19.05 -21.15 -1.79
N THR A 79 18.58 -20.05 -1.20
CA THR A 79 17.50 -20.12 -0.20
C THR A 79 16.21 -20.37 -0.95
N GLU A 80 15.72 -21.61 -0.91
CA GLU A 80 14.36 -21.97 -1.29
C GLU A 80 13.39 -21.06 -0.50
N PRO A 81 12.39 -20.43 -1.15
CA PRO A 81 11.46 -19.56 -0.44
C PRO A 81 10.63 -20.40 0.52
N THR A 82 11.00 -20.43 1.80
CA THR A 82 10.22 -21.10 2.83
C THR A 82 8.93 -20.29 3.06
N THR A 83 7.85 -20.71 2.41
CA THR A 83 6.50 -20.29 2.74
C THR A 83 6.12 -20.86 4.10
N LEU A 84 6.51 -20.19 5.18
CA LEU A 84 5.89 -20.42 6.49
C LEU A 84 4.53 -19.72 6.50
N ILE A 85 3.52 -20.49 6.09
CA ILE A 85 2.12 -20.29 6.43
C ILE A 85 1.95 -21.00 7.78
N GLU A 86 1.71 -20.23 8.84
CA GLU A 86 0.95 -20.68 10.01
C GLU A 86 -0.47 -20.12 9.88
#